data_AF-A3GEW5-F1
#
_entry.id   AF-A3GEW5-F1
#
_cell.length_a   1.000
_cell.length_b   1.000
_cell.length_c   1.000
_cell.angle_alpha   90.00
_cell.angle_beta   90.00
_cell.angle_gamma   90.00
#
_symmetry.space_group_name_H-M   'P 1'
#
loop_
_entity.id
_entity.type
_entity.pdbx_description
1 polymer ?
#
loop_
_entity_poly.entity_id
_entity_poly.type
_entity_poly.pdbx_seq_one_letter_code
_entity_poly.pdbx_strand_id
1 'polypeptide(L)'
;MTDSGKPENQEATESPNLQDNDIATVQEQQSLINLVKNVLNPNGDDPRVDQYISSTFQYISGVLYKMSVSTDKEATAKEIAEDLSERFNKWKDEREKQKAEKQNGQSDEKDAKKD
;
A
#
# COMPACT_ATOMS: atom_id res chain seq x y z
N MET A 1 -37.57 42.84 8.70
CA MET A 1 -36.57 42.00 9.37
C MET A 1 -35.95 41.14 8.29
N THR A 2 -34.68 41.38 8.00
CA THR A 2 -33.93 40.77 6.91
C THR A 2 -33.57 39.31 7.22
N ASP A 3 -33.72 38.53 6.16
CA ASP A 3 -33.15 37.24 5.80
C ASP A 3 -31.64 37.06 6.10
N SER A 4 -31.16 35.81 5.99
CA SER A 4 -29.78 35.29 6.10
C SER A 4 -29.44 34.68 7.47
N GLY A 5 -29.04 33.43 7.62
CA GLY A 5 -28.65 32.40 6.67
C GLY A 5 -27.76 31.40 7.42
N LYS A 6 -28.08 30.10 7.35
CA LYS A 6 -27.12 29.03 7.64
C LYS A 6 -27.54 27.81 6.84
N PRO A 7 -26.93 27.52 5.68
CA PRO A 7 -27.02 26.19 5.13
C PRO A 7 -26.08 25.34 5.98
N GLU A 8 -26.65 24.60 6.92
CA GLU A 8 -25.96 23.49 7.56
C GLU A 8 -25.91 22.34 6.55
N ASN A 9 -25.07 22.49 5.54
CA ASN A 9 -24.74 21.41 4.62
C ASN A 9 -23.72 20.52 5.32
N GLN A 10 -24.21 19.69 6.24
CA GLN A 10 -23.48 18.50 6.65
C GLN A 10 -23.48 17.58 5.42
N GLU A 11 -22.43 17.66 4.60
CA GLU A 11 -22.02 16.52 3.77
C GLU A 11 -21.63 15.40 4.74
N ALA A 12 -22.63 14.66 5.21
CA ALA A 12 -22.44 13.30 5.62
C ALA A 12 -21.90 12.59 4.38
N THR A 13 -20.58 12.42 4.36
CA THR A 13 -19.94 11.50 3.44
C THR A 13 -20.48 10.14 3.82
N GLU A 14 -21.52 9.70 3.12
CA GLU A 14 -22.04 8.34 3.22
C GLU A 14 -20.86 7.41 2.92
N SER A 15 -20.32 6.79 3.98
CA SER A 15 -19.38 5.69 3.84
C SER A 15 -20.00 4.69 2.87
N PRO A 16 -19.32 4.32 1.77
CA PRO A 16 -19.89 3.38 0.81
C PRO A 16 -20.30 2.12 1.57
N ASN A 17 -21.57 1.79 1.49
CA ASN A 17 -22.13 0.57 2.09
C ASN A 17 -21.65 -0.61 1.26
N LEU A 18 -20.42 -1.06 1.54
CA LEU A 18 -19.80 -2.22 0.92
C LEU A 18 -20.65 -3.45 1.30
N GLN A 19 -21.31 -4.03 0.31
CA GLN A 19 -22.03 -5.29 0.51
C GLN A 19 -21.03 -6.44 0.50
N ASP A 20 -21.35 -7.55 1.16
CA ASP A 20 -20.47 -8.73 1.20
C ASP A 20 -20.12 -9.27 -0.20
N ASN A 21 -20.93 -8.96 -1.22
CA ASN A 21 -20.68 -9.29 -2.63
C ASN A 21 -19.61 -8.41 -3.31
N ASP A 22 -19.19 -7.30 -2.70
CA ASP A 22 -18.17 -6.40 -3.24
C ASP A 22 -16.74 -6.85 -2.89
N ILE A 23 -16.60 -7.91 -2.08
CA ILE A 23 -15.32 -8.45 -1.64
C ILE A 23 -14.95 -9.64 -2.54
N ALA A 24 -13.85 -9.50 -3.30
CA ALA A 24 -13.33 -10.56 -4.16
C ALA A 24 -13.10 -11.85 -3.35
N THR A 25 -13.55 -12.98 -3.89
CA THR A 25 -13.37 -14.29 -3.28
C THR A 25 -11.89 -14.69 -3.22
N VAL A 26 -11.54 -15.63 -2.33
CA VAL A 26 -10.17 -16.17 -2.22
C VAL A 26 -9.66 -16.70 -3.57
N GLN A 27 -10.55 -17.29 -4.37
CA GLN A 27 -10.21 -17.89 -5.65
C GLN A 27 -9.92 -16.82 -6.73
N GLU A 28 -10.67 -15.72 -6.72
CA GLU A 28 -10.40 -14.55 -7.57
C GLU A 28 -9.09 -13.85 -7.17
N GLN A 29 -8.85 -13.70 -5.87
CA GLN A 29 -7.59 -13.15 -5.36
C GLN A 29 -6.39 -14.00 -5.81
N GLN A 30 -6.47 -15.33 -5.69
CA GLN A 30 -5.40 -16.22 -6.13
C GLN A 30 -5.17 -16.19 -7.65
N SER A 31 -6.25 -16.07 -8.42
CA SER A 31 -6.17 -15.95 -9.88
C SER A 31 -5.46 -14.65 -10.29
N LEU A 32 -5.75 -13.54 -9.62
CA LEU A 32 -5.07 -12.27 -9.83
C LEU A 32 -3.59 -12.34 -9.46
N ILE A 33 -3.23 -12.97 -8.34
CA ILE A 33 -1.83 -13.19 -7.93
C ILE A 33 -1.08 -13.95 -9.03
N ASN A 34 -1.65 -15.04 -9.52
CA ASN A 34 -1.02 -15.88 -10.54
C ASN A 34 -0.87 -15.13 -11.86
N LEU A 35 -1.86 -14.34 -12.26
CA LEU A 35 -1.77 -13.47 -13.43
C LEU A 35 -0.62 -12.48 -13.29
N VAL A 36 -0.52 -11.78 -12.16
CA VAL A 36 0.53 -10.78 -11.93
C VAL A 36 1.91 -11.42 -11.91
N LYS A 37 2.07 -12.60 -11.29
CA LYS A 37 3.32 -13.38 -11.37
C LYS A 37 3.69 -13.72 -12.81
N ASN A 38 2.76 -14.23 -13.59
CA ASN A 38 3.00 -14.58 -14.99
C ASN A 38 3.33 -13.35 -15.86
N VAL A 39 2.80 -12.16 -15.54
CA VAL A 39 3.07 -10.93 -16.29
C VAL A 39 4.43 -10.33 -15.92
N LEU A 40 4.76 -10.28 -14.63
CA LEU A 40 5.96 -9.60 -14.13
C LEU A 40 7.18 -10.52 -14.02
N ASN A 41 6.97 -11.84 -13.92
CA ASN A 41 8.01 -12.86 -13.84
C ASN A 41 7.59 -14.15 -14.59
N PRO A 42 7.33 -14.09 -15.91
CA PRO A 42 6.73 -15.17 -16.69
C PRO A 42 7.44 -16.53 -16.60
N ASN A 43 8.77 -16.52 -16.44
CA ASN A 43 9.59 -17.72 -16.38
C ASN A 43 10.05 -18.07 -14.96
N GLY A 44 9.72 -17.24 -13.95
CA GLY A 44 10.22 -17.42 -12.58
C GLY A 44 11.70 -17.05 -12.39
N ASP A 45 12.31 -16.33 -13.34
CA ASP A 45 13.76 -16.08 -13.39
C ASP A 45 14.27 -15.21 -12.21
N ASP A 46 13.42 -14.29 -11.69
CA ASP A 46 13.77 -13.47 -10.53
C ASP A 46 12.93 -13.82 -9.29
N PRO A 47 13.45 -14.61 -8.34
CA PRO A 47 12.72 -15.01 -7.14
C PRO A 47 12.36 -13.82 -6.22
N ARG A 48 13.04 -12.68 -6.36
CA ARG A 48 12.73 -11.47 -5.58
C ARG A 48 11.41 -10.84 -6.03
N VAL A 49 11.11 -10.93 -7.32
CA VAL A 49 9.84 -10.44 -7.89
C VAL A 49 8.67 -11.27 -7.35
N ASP A 50 8.82 -12.59 -7.31
CA ASP A 50 7.79 -13.48 -6.76
C ASP A 50 7.55 -13.25 -5.26
N GLN A 51 8.61 -13.04 -4.48
CA GLN A 51 8.51 -12.70 -3.07
C GLN A 51 7.83 -11.36 -2.86
N TYR A 52 8.17 -10.35 -3.67
CA TYR A 52 7.54 -9.03 -3.61
C TYR A 52 6.04 -9.10 -3.95
N ILE A 53 5.67 -9.80 -5.03
CA ILE A 53 4.27 -9.99 -5.41
C ILE A 53 3.52 -10.74 -4.32
N SER A 54 4.07 -11.85 -3.83
CA SER A 54 3.41 -12.68 -2.81
C SER A 54 3.19 -11.91 -1.50
N SER A 55 4.18 -11.15 -1.04
CA SER A 55 4.05 -10.34 0.18
C SER A 55 3.04 -9.19 0.00
N THR A 56 3.03 -8.54 -1.16
CA THR A 56 2.06 -7.47 -1.48
C THR A 56 0.63 -7.99 -1.44
N PHE A 57 0.38 -9.12 -2.09
CA PHE A 57 -0.97 -9.68 -2.13
C PHE A 57 -1.39 -10.31 -0.80
N GLN A 58 -0.48 -10.92 -0.04
CA GLN A 58 -0.78 -11.36 1.33
C GLN A 58 -1.26 -10.21 2.21
N TYR A 59 -0.63 -9.04 2.09
CA TYR A 59 -1.06 -7.85 2.80
C TYR A 59 -2.46 -7.40 2.38
N ILE A 60 -2.73 -7.27 1.07
CA ILE A 60 -4.04 -6.88 0.54
C ILE A 60 -5.13 -7.86 0.99
N SER A 61 -4.90 -9.16 0.86
CA SER A 61 -5.83 -10.19 1.32
C SER A 61 -6.09 -10.09 2.82
N GLY A 62 -5.07 -9.83 3.63
CA GLY A 62 -5.21 -9.63 5.07
C GLY A 62 -6.08 -8.42 5.42
N VAL A 63 -5.85 -7.29 4.75
CA VAL A 63 -6.63 -6.05 4.89
C VAL A 63 -8.10 -6.27 4.50
N LEU A 64 -8.35 -6.90 3.35
CA LEU A 64 -9.70 -7.21 2.87
C LEU A 64 -10.43 -8.17 3.81
N TYR A 65 -9.74 -9.20 4.29
CA TYR A 65 -10.30 -10.12 5.27
C TYR A 65 -10.68 -9.39 6.55
N LYS A 66 -9.78 -8.57 7.11
CA LYS A 66 -10.03 -7.79 8.32
C LYS A 66 -11.25 -6.89 8.17
N MET A 67 -11.36 -6.22 7.03
CA MET A 67 -12.54 -5.42 6.69
C MET A 67 -13.80 -6.28 6.62
N SER A 68 -13.76 -7.45 5.98
CA SER A 68 -14.92 -8.33 5.79
C SER A 68 -15.50 -8.83 7.12
N VAL A 69 -14.64 -9.24 8.07
CA VAL A 69 -15.09 -9.87 9.31
C VAL A 69 -15.30 -8.88 10.46
N SER A 70 -14.87 -7.63 10.31
CA SER A 70 -14.99 -6.65 11.40
C SER A 70 -16.42 -6.18 11.60
N THR A 71 -16.83 -6.07 12.87
CA THR A 71 -18.11 -5.48 13.28
C THR A 71 -18.08 -3.95 13.20
N ASP A 72 -16.91 -3.33 13.40
CA ASP A 72 -16.69 -1.89 13.32
C ASP A 72 -15.81 -1.57 12.10
N LYS A 73 -16.48 -1.35 10.96
CA LYS A 73 -15.83 -1.09 9.68
C LYS A 73 -15.05 0.21 9.69
N GLU A 74 -15.53 1.25 10.37
CA GLU A 74 -14.87 2.56 10.43
C GLU A 74 -13.57 2.51 11.22
N ALA A 75 -13.58 1.89 12.40
CA ALA A 75 -12.35 1.70 13.18
C ALA A 75 -11.34 0.83 12.43
N THR A 76 -11.81 -0.20 11.72
CA THR A 76 -10.95 -1.08 10.92
C THR A 76 -10.36 -0.36 9.72
N ALA A 77 -11.16 0.46 9.03
CA ALA A 77 -10.69 1.30 7.93
C ALA A 77 -9.60 2.27 8.40
N LYS A 78 -9.80 2.88 9.57
CA LYS A 78 -8.82 3.77 10.18
C LYS A 78 -7.50 3.05 10.47
N GLU A 79 -7.56 1.86 11.09
CA GLU A 79 -6.38 1.05 11.37
C GLU A 79 -5.63 0.67 10.08
N ILE A 80 -6.34 0.27 9.03
CA ILE A 80 -5.76 -0.03 7.71
C ILE A 80 -5.08 1.21 7.11
N ALA A 81 -5.73 2.37 7.19
CA ALA A 81 -5.18 3.62 6.67
C ALA A 81 -3.92 4.07 7.43
N GLU A 82 -3.88 3.87 8.75
CA GLU A 82 -2.71 4.14 9.59
C GLU A 82 -1.54 3.22 9.23
N ASP A 83 -1.75 1.91 9.09
CA ASP A 83 -0.71 0.96 8.70
C ASP A 83 -0.19 1.23 7.26
N LEU A 84 -1.07 1.57 6.32
CA LEU A 84 -0.66 2.00 4.97
C LEU A 84 0.20 3.27 5.01
N SER A 85 -0.18 4.24 5.83
CA SER A 85 0.55 5.50 5.99
C SER A 85 1.94 5.27 6.59
N GLU A 86 2.05 4.41 7.60
CA GLU A 86 3.33 4.03 8.20
C GLU A 86 4.26 3.36 7.18
N ARG A 87 3.75 2.38 6.42
CA ARG A 87 4.52 1.69 5.37
C ARG A 87 5.01 2.66 4.30
N PHE A 88 4.16 3.58 3.87
CA PHE A 88 4.53 4.60 2.89
C PHE A 88 5.64 5.52 3.42
N ASN A 89 5.49 6.04 4.65
CA ASN A 89 6.49 6.90 5.26
C ASN A 89 7.83 6.17 5.40
N LYS A 90 7.82 4.91 5.84
CA LYS A 90 9.02 4.09 5.93
C LYS A 90 9.69 3.90 4.57
N TRP A 91 8.93 3.56 3.53
CA TRP A 91 9.46 3.42 2.17
C TRP A 91 10.05 4.73 1.65
N LYS A 92 9.38 5.86 1.90
CA LYS A 92 9.86 7.20 1.53
C LYS A 92 11.20 7.51 2.21
N ASP A 93 11.29 7.28 3.52
CA ASP A 93 12.49 7.57 4.31
C ASP A 93 13.66 6.66 3.90
N GLU A 94 13.40 5.37 3.63
CA GLU A 94 14.41 4.45 3.09
C GLU A 94 14.93 4.91 1.72
N ARG A 95 14.06 5.47 0.85
CA ARG A 95 14.47 6.02 -0.45
C ARG A 95 15.30 7.29 -0.30
N GLU A 96 14.92 8.19 0.61
CA GLU A 96 15.69 9.41 0.91
C GLU A 96 17.07 9.05 1.47
N LYS A 97 17.13 8.08 2.39
CA LYS A 97 18.39 7.55 2.94
C LYS A 97 19.28 6.92 1.87
N GLN A 98 18.74 6.06 1.00
CA GLN A 98 19.49 5.46 -0.11
C GLN A 98 20.03 6.50 -1.11
N LYS A 99 19.32 7.62 -1.31
CA LYS A 99 19.81 8.72 -2.15
C LYS A 99 20.96 9.46 -1.48
N ALA A 100 20.88 9.72 -0.18
CA ALA A 100 21.94 10.37 0.59
C ALA A 100 23.22 9.49 0.67
N GLU A 101 23.06 8.19 0.88
CA GLU A 101 24.19 7.24 0.93
C GLU A 101 24.90 7.09 -0.42
N LYS A 102 24.15 7.10 -1.54
CA LYS A 102 24.73 7.09 -2.88
C LYS A 102 25.48 8.39 -3.23
N GLN A 103 25.15 9.51 -2.60
CA GLN A 103 25.89 10.76 -2.77
C GLN A 103 27.16 10.83 -1.91
N ASN A 104 27.18 10.21 -0.74
CA ASN A 104 28.39 10.16 0.11
C ASN A 104 29.42 9.09 -0.31
N GLY A 105 29.01 8.01 -0.98
CA GLY A 105 29.91 6.93 -1.41
C GLY A 105 30.77 7.23 -2.64
N GLN A 106 30.61 8.39 -3.30
CA GLN A 106 31.36 8.74 -4.52
C GLN A 106 32.60 9.62 -4.26
N SER A 107 32.85 9.99 -2.99
CA SER A 107 33.94 10.91 -2.61
C SER A 107 35.24 10.22 -2.18
N ASP A 108 35.22 8.92 -1.84
CA ASP A 108 36.38 8.25 -1.22
C ASP A 108 37.24 7.39 -2.19
N GLU A 109 36.90 7.29 -3.48
CA GLU A 109 37.60 6.39 -4.41
C GLU A 109 38.54 7.09 -5.42
N LYS A 110 38.86 8.39 -5.23
CA LYS A 110 39.76 9.15 -6.13
C LYS A 110 41.17 9.46 -5.62
N ASP A 111 41.50 9.21 -4.35
CA ASP A 111 42.82 9.58 -3.81
C ASP A 111 43.78 8.41 -3.51
N ALA A 112 43.42 7.15 -3.85
CA ALA A 112 44.26 5.97 -3.55
C ALA A 112 45.15 5.46 -4.71
N LYS A 113 45.42 6.27 -5.74
CA LYS A 113 46.42 5.94 -6.78
C LYS A 113 47.32 7.13 -7.09
N LYS A 114 48.21 7.43 -6.14
CA LYS A 114 49.47 8.15 -6.40
C LYS A 114 50.49 7.73 -5.35
N ASP A 115 51.11 6.58 -5.59
CA ASP A 115 52.45 6.24 -5.12
C ASP A 115 53.22 5.66 -6.31
#